data_AF-A0A6P2FK35-F1
#
_entry.id   AF-A0A6P2FK35-F1
#
_cell.length_a   1.000
_cell.length_b   1.000
_cell.length_c   1.000
_cell.angle_alpha   90.00
_cell.angle_beta   90.00
_cell.angle_gamma   90.00
#
_symmetry.space_group_name_H-M   'P 1'
#
loop_
_entity.id
_entity.type
_entity.pdbx_description
1 polymer ?
#
loop_
_entity_poly.entity_id
_entity_poly.type
_entity_poly.pdbx_seq_one_letter_code
_entity_poly.pdbx_strand_id
1 'polypeptide(L)'
;MSPNTSSLRRPERIDALLLFRLSKIVSLGGSIVTRLCEGGYGITRREWAVLAILVTQDRLSWTEVAQRAELDDARLSRAVSSLVAKGLAQKTSDPNRHVHLASTERGQDLYAEIFPFTQAIHTQLLENLDDTSVKALDHALSVVHAQAERLARESALPKADRRLGRGRSPTS
;
A
#
# COMPACT_ATOMS: atom_id res chain seq x y z
N MET A 1 10.09 -22.84 22.13
CA MET A 1 10.20 -23.31 20.74
C MET A 1 11.08 -22.34 19.99
N SER A 2 12.33 -22.69 19.73
CA SER A 2 13.24 -21.84 18.96
C SER A 2 12.69 -21.66 17.54
N PRO A 3 12.60 -20.43 17.01
CA PRO A 3 12.11 -20.22 15.66
C PRO A 3 13.14 -20.80 14.69
N ASN A 4 12.73 -21.82 13.97
CA ASN A 4 13.56 -22.54 13.01
C ASN A 4 13.86 -21.60 11.82
N THR A 5 15.02 -20.94 11.84
CA THR A 5 15.49 -19.98 10.81
C THR A 5 15.50 -20.59 9.40
N SER A 6 15.47 -21.92 9.29
CA SER A 6 15.34 -22.70 8.05
C SER A 6 13.99 -22.51 7.33
N SER A 7 12.92 -22.10 8.05
CA SER A 7 11.54 -22.13 7.55
C SER A 7 11.19 -21.08 6.48
N LEU A 8 11.75 -19.87 6.51
CA LEU A 8 11.39 -18.81 5.55
C LEU A 8 12.03 -19.00 4.17
N ARG A 9 13.23 -19.60 4.11
CA ARG A 9 13.94 -19.88 2.86
C ARG A 9 13.43 -21.16 2.18
N ARG A 10 12.88 -22.09 2.97
CA ARG A 10 12.30 -23.35 2.51
C ARG A 10 10.96 -23.59 3.22
N PRO A 11 9.92 -22.85 2.82
CA PRO A 11 8.60 -22.99 3.43
C PRO A 11 7.96 -24.32 3.01
N GLU A 12 7.63 -25.16 3.98
CA GLU A 12 6.96 -26.46 3.75
C GLU A 12 5.42 -26.34 3.77
N ARG A 13 4.89 -25.19 4.21
CA ARG A 13 3.47 -24.92 4.39
C ARG A 13 3.10 -23.50 3.97
N ILE A 14 1.84 -23.27 3.61
CA ILE A 14 1.32 -21.96 3.19
C ILE A 14 1.50 -20.88 4.26
N ASP A 15 1.36 -21.22 5.53
CA ASP A 15 1.51 -20.30 6.66
C ASP A 15 2.98 -19.94 6.95
N ALA A 16 3.93 -20.71 6.43
CA ALA A 16 5.34 -20.39 6.44
C ALA A 16 5.78 -19.51 5.26
N LEU A 17 4.96 -19.39 4.20
CA LEU A 17 5.27 -18.53 3.06
C LEU A 17 5.38 -17.07 3.50
N LEU A 18 6.46 -16.41 3.08
CA LEU A 18 6.72 -15.00 3.36
C LEU A 18 5.53 -14.10 2.94
N LEU A 19 5.04 -14.27 1.71
CA LEU A 19 3.92 -13.49 1.18
C LEU A 19 2.64 -13.66 2.01
N PHE A 20 2.38 -14.87 2.50
CA PHE A 20 1.20 -15.15 3.32
C PHE A 20 1.31 -14.52 4.71
N ARG A 21 2.49 -14.59 5.34
CA ARG A 21 2.76 -13.95 6.63
C ARG A 21 2.66 -12.43 6.54
N LEU A 22 3.26 -11.82 5.51
CA LEU A 22 3.17 -10.38 5.25
C LEU A 22 1.73 -9.96 4.99
N SER A 23 0.99 -10.69 4.16
CA SER A 23 -0.42 -10.41 3.86
C SER A 23 -1.28 -10.42 5.13
N LYS A 24 -1.06 -11.37 6.05
CA LYS A 24 -1.76 -11.39 7.34
C LYS A 24 -1.43 -10.18 8.21
N ILE A 25 -0.16 -9.80 8.31
CA ILE A 25 0.27 -8.62 9.06
C ILE A 25 -0.36 -7.35 8.48
N VAL A 26 -0.28 -7.17 7.15
CA VAL A 26 -0.90 -6.04 6.43
C VAL A 26 -2.42 -6.02 6.62
N SER A 27 -3.08 -7.18 6.61
CA SER A 27 -4.53 -7.27 6.80
C SER A 27 -4.93 -6.89 8.23
N LEU A 28 -4.24 -7.41 9.24
CA LEU A 28 -4.55 -7.15 10.65
C LEU A 28 -4.22 -5.70 11.03
N GLY A 29 -2.98 -5.25 10.82
CA GLY A 29 -2.58 -3.87 11.09
C GLY A 29 -3.34 -2.87 10.22
N GLY A 30 -3.56 -3.22 8.95
CA GLY A 30 -4.34 -2.41 8.02
C GLY A 30 -5.80 -2.26 8.41
N SER A 31 -6.42 -3.26 9.06
CA SER A 31 -7.81 -3.16 9.52
C SER A 31 -8.03 -2.06 10.56
N ILE A 32 -7.03 -1.80 11.41
CA ILE A 32 -7.06 -0.73 12.41
C ILE A 32 -7.04 0.62 11.69
N VAL A 33 -6.13 0.79 10.74
CA VAL A 33 -6.04 2.00 9.90
C VAL A 33 -7.31 2.20 9.07
N THR A 34 -7.90 1.13 8.53
CA THR A 34 -9.17 1.21 7.82
C THR A 34 -10.27 1.77 8.72
N ARG A 35 -10.42 1.26 9.94
CA ARG A 35 -11.44 1.75 10.89
C ARG A 35 -11.21 3.21 11.27
N LEU A 36 -9.96 3.61 11.49
CA LEU A 36 -9.58 4.99 11.74
C LEU A 36 -9.99 5.89 10.57
N CYS A 37 -9.54 5.57 9.36
CA CYS A 37 -9.77 6.38 8.18
C CYS A 37 -11.25 6.43 7.78
N GLU A 38 -11.93 5.28 7.68
CA GLU A 38 -13.30 5.20 7.17
C GLU A 38 -14.32 5.60 8.24
N GLY A 39 -14.10 5.19 9.49
CA GLY A 39 -15.00 5.49 10.60
C GLY A 39 -14.81 6.89 11.19
N GLY A 40 -13.58 7.42 11.19
CA GLY A 40 -13.27 8.73 11.78
C GLY A 40 -13.20 9.88 10.77
N TYR A 41 -12.74 9.61 9.55
CA TYR A 41 -12.31 10.66 8.61
C TYR A 41 -12.99 10.62 7.24
N GLY A 42 -13.87 9.64 7.01
CA GLY A 42 -14.59 9.50 5.75
C GLY A 42 -13.70 9.25 4.53
N ILE A 43 -12.47 8.76 4.72
CA ILE A 43 -11.56 8.36 3.64
C ILE A 43 -11.21 6.88 3.74
N THR A 44 -10.99 6.23 2.61
CA THR A 44 -10.56 4.82 2.62
C THR A 44 -9.08 4.71 2.98
N ARG A 45 -8.64 3.53 3.43
CA ARG A 45 -7.20 3.25 3.64
C ARG A 45 -6.35 3.50 2.37
N ARG A 46 -6.92 3.28 1.19
CA ARG A 46 -6.24 3.53 -0.09
C ARG A 46 -6.11 5.03 -0.38
N GLU A 47 -7.17 5.78 -0.15
CA GLU A 47 -7.16 7.25 -0.26
C GLU A 47 -6.16 7.85 0.72
N TRP A 48 -6.11 7.35 1.95
CA TRP A 48 -5.09 7.71 2.93
C TRP A 48 -3.67 7.52 2.41
N ALA A 49 -3.35 6.33 1.87
CA ALA A 49 -2.01 6.06 1.32
C ALA A 49 -1.63 7.01 0.18
N VAL A 50 -2.56 7.28 -0.74
CA VAL A 50 -2.33 8.23 -1.84
C VAL A 50 -2.15 9.65 -1.31
N LEU A 51 -2.96 10.09 -0.34
CA LEU A 51 -2.85 11.42 0.27
C LEU A 51 -1.50 11.59 0.98
N ALA A 52 -1.07 10.60 1.75
CA ALA A 52 0.23 10.62 2.42
C ALA A 52 1.40 10.79 1.43
N ILE A 53 1.35 10.08 0.30
CA ILE A 53 2.35 10.25 -0.79
C ILE A 53 2.34 11.70 -1.30
N LEU A 54 1.16 12.27 -1.54
CA LEU A 54 1.00 13.65 -2.07
C LEU A 54 1.34 14.76 -1.06
N VAL A 55 1.34 14.47 0.24
CA VAL A 55 1.74 15.45 1.27
C VAL A 55 3.24 15.42 1.52
N THR A 56 3.86 14.24 1.43
CA THR A 56 5.31 14.10 1.64
C THR A 56 6.16 14.57 0.46
N GLN A 57 5.55 14.76 -0.72
CA GLN A 57 6.24 15.18 -1.93
C GLN A 57 5.39 16.18 -2.70
N ASP A 58 5.98 17.33 -2.99
CA ASP A 58 5.31 18.37 -3.75
C ASP A 58 5.14 17.92 -5.21
N ARG A 59 3.88 17.88 -5.65
CA ARG A 59 3.46 17.76 -7.05
C ARG A 59 4.11 16.58 -7.81
N LEU A 60 3.44 15.44 -7.79
CA LEU A 60 3.89 14.22 -8.49
C LEU A 60 3.15 14.01 -9.81
N SER A 61 3.81 13.41 -10.80
CA SER A 61 3.13 12.90 -11.99
C SER A 61 2.24 11.70 -11.67
N TRP A 62 1.27 11.41 -12.54
CA TRP A 62 0.42 10.21 -12.41
C TRP A 62 1.22 8.92 -12.25
N THR A 63 2.23 8.73 -13.09
CA THR A 63 3.10 7.55 -13.12
C THR A 63 3.88 7.40 -11.82
N GLU A 64 4.37 8.51 -11.27
CA GLU A 64 5.10 8.51 -9.99
C GLU A 64 4.21 8.11 -8.82
N VAL A 65 2.97 8.58 -8.78
CA VAL A 65 2.00 8.19 -7.75
C VAL A 65 1.59 6.73 -7.91
N ALA A 66 1.35 6.27 -9.14
CA ALA A 66 1.00 4.87 -9.42
C ALA A 66 2.10 3.91 -8.92
N GLN A 67 3.36 4.25 -9.19
CA GLN A 67 4.52 3.48 -8.75
C GLN A 67 4.62 3.47 -7.22
N ARG A 68 4.59 4.64 -6.57
CA ARG A 68 4.76 4.76 -5.10
C ARG A 68 3.61 4.16 -4.30
N ALA A 69 2.38 4.25 -4.83
CA ALA A 69 1.21 3.67 -4.19
C ALA A 69 1.04 2.18 -4.51
N GLU A 70 1.86 1.63 -5.42
CA GLU A 70 1.74 0.27 -5.97
C GLU A 70 0.31 -0.01 -6.51
N LEU A 71 -0.26 0.97 -7.20
CA LEU A 71 -1.62 0.91 -7.73
C LEU A 71 -1.62 0.81 -9.25
N ASP A 72 -2.47 -0.07 -9.78
CA ASP A 72 -2.87 -0.02 -11.19
C ASP A 72 -3.65 1.27 -11.50
N ASP A 73 -3.66 1.67 -12.78
CA ASP A 73 -4.31 2.90 -13.24
C ASP A 73 -5.78 3.01 -12.82
N ALA A 74 -6.52 1.90 -12.85
CA ALA A 74 -7.95 1.90 -12.52
C ALA A 74 -8.18 2.11 -11.01
N ARG A 75 -7.29 1.61 -10.15
CA ARG A 75 -7.33 1.83 -8.70
C ARG A 75 -6.86 3.23 -8.34
N LEU A 76 -5.78 3.69 -8.96
CA LEU A 76 -5.28 5.05 -8.74
C LEU A 76 -6.32 6.08 -9.15
N SER A 77 -6.93 5.92 -10.34
CA SER A 77 -7.95 6.83 -10.83
C SER A 77 -9.15 6.97 -9.91
N ARG A 78 -9.64 5.86 -9.36
CA ARG A 78 -10.74 5.90 -8.38
C ARG A 78 -10.34 6.61 -7.09
N ALA A 79 -9.16 6.33 -6.55
CA ALA A 79 -8.67 6.96 -5.32
C ALA A 79 -8.48 8.47 -5.52
N VAL A 80 -7.81 8.88 -6.60
CA VAL A 80 -7.56 10.29 -6.93
C VAL A 80 -8.87 11.04 -7.18
N SER A 81 -9.80 10.46 -7.95
CA SER A 81 -11.08 11.11 -8.24
C SER A 81 -11.89 11.36 -6.95
N SER A 82 -11.87 10.39 -6.03
CA SER A 82 -12.52 10.54 -4.73
C SER A 82 -11.83 11.60 -3.85
N LEU A 83 -10.49 11.62 -3.78
CA LEU A 83 -9.75 12.64 -3.04
C LEU A 83 -9.99 14.06 -3.59
N VAL A 84 -10.05 14.21 -4.91
CA VAL A 84 -10.38 15.48 -5.57
C VAL A 84 -11.81 15.90 -5.23
N ALA A 85 -12.78 14.98 -5.30
CA ALA A 85 -14.17 15.27 -4.93
C ALA A 85 -14.32 15.68 -3.45
N LYS A 86 -13.46 15.17 -2.56
CA LYS A 86 -13.39 15.53 -1.14
C LYS A 86 -12.59 16.81 -0.86
N GLY A 87 -12.01 17.44 -1.89
CA GLY A 87 -11.18 18.63 -1.76
C GLY A 87 -9.83 18.38 -1.07
N LEU A 88 -9.34 17.15 -1.05
CA LEU A 88 -8.10 16.74 -0.36
C LEU A 88 -6.90 16.65 -1.30
N ALA A 89 -7.14 16.53 -2.60
CA ALA A 89 -6.12 16.52 -3.63
C ALA A 89 -6.59 17.35 -4.83
N GLN A 90 -5.65 17.76 -5.66
CA GLN A 90 -5.92 18.46 -6.90
C GLN A 90 -5.16 17.84 -8.06
N LYS A 91 -5.79 17.89 -9.23
CA LYS A 91 -5.24 17.39 -10.49
C LYS A 91 -5.08 18.55 -11.45
N THR A 92 -3.85 18.75 -11.94
CA THR A 92 -3.51 19.78 -12.92
C THR A 92 -2.87 19.15 -14.14
N SER A 93 -3.06 19.76 -15.31
CA SER A 93 -2.37 19.36 -16.54
C SER A 93 -1.39 20.43 -16.99
N ASP A 94 -0.20 20.01 -17.41
CA ASP A 94 0.76 20.92 -18.06
C ASP A 94 0.36 21.18 -19.54
N PRO A 95 1.03 22.11 -20.24
CA PRO A 95 0.76 22.38 -21.67
C PRO A 95 0.97 21.17 -22.59
N ASN A 96 1.80 20.20 -22.16
CA ASN A 96 2.03 18.93 -22.86
C ASN A 96 1.00 17.84 -22.49
N ARG A 97 -0.06 18.21 -21.76
CA ARG A 97 -1.13 17.34 -21.26
C ARG A 97 -0.67 16.28 -20.25
N HIS A 98 0.49 16.43 -19.64
CA HIS A 98 0.90 15.59 -18.52
C HIS A 98 0.10 15.93 -17.27
N VAL A 99 -0.37 14.89 -16.59
CA VAL A 99 -1.15 15.02 -15.37
C VAL A 99 -0.23 15.06 -14.17
N HIS A 100 -0.40 16.08 -13.34
CA HIS A 100 0.20 16.22 -12.03
C HIS A 100 -0.86 16.19 -10.93
N LEU A 101 -0.47 15.64 -9.78
CA LEU A 101 -1.27 15.49 -8.58
C LEU A 101 -0.56 16.19 -7.42
N ALA A 102 -1.30 16.93 -6.63
CA ALA A 102 -0.80 17.55 -5.41
C ALA A 102 -1.86 17.44 -4.30
N SER A 103 -1.43 17.49 -3.04
CA SER A 103 -2.33 17.70 -1.91
C SER A 103 -2.87 19.14 -1.95
N THR A 104 -4.05 19.34 -1.38
CA THR A 104 -4.55 20.67 -1.02
C THR A 104 -4.14 21.00 0.42
N GLU A 105 -4.30 22.25 0.86
CA GLU A 105 -4.11 22.63 2.28
C GLU A 105 -4.98 21.76 3.20
N ARG A 106 -6.27 21.59 2.89
CA ARG A 106 -7.16 20.67 3.60
C ARG A 106 -6.65 19.22 3.62
N GLY A 107 -6.00 18.77 2.53
CA GLY A 107 -5.37 17.46 2.46
C GLY A 107 -4.16 17.33 3.39
N GLN A 108 -3.36 18.39 3.52
CA GLN A 108 -2.24 18.47 4.44
C GLN A 108 -2.71 18.48 5.90
N ASP A 109 -3.76 19.25 6.21
CA ASP A 109 -4.37 19.28 7.55
C ASP A 109 -4.88 17.90 7.96
N LEU A 110 -5.62 17.23 7.07
CA LEU A 110 -6.11 15.88 7.33
C LEU A 110 -4.96 14.89 7.52
N TYR A 111 -3.88 15.04 6.76
CA TYR A 111 -2.68 14.24 6.96
C TYR A 111 -2.04 14.46 8.32
N ALA A 112 -1.87 15.71 8.73
CA ALA A 112 -1.31 16.06 10.03
C ALA A 112 -2.17 15.52 11.19
N GLU A 113 -3.48 15.43 11.01
CA GLU A 113 -4.40 14.88 12.00
C GLU A 113 -4.33 13.34 12.09
N ILE A 114 -4.32 12.64 10.95
CA ILE A 114 -4.35 11.16 10.92
C ILE A 114 -2.97 10.56 11.23
N PHE A 115 -1.88 11.21 10.79
CA PHE A 115 -0.54 10.63 10.81
C PHE A 115 -0.09 10.17 12.22
N PRO A 116 -0.27 10.93 13.31
CA PRO A 116 0.10 10.51 14.67
C PRO A 116 -0.54 9.18 15.09
N PHE A 117 -1.81 8.94 14.71
CA PHE A 117 -2.46 7.66 15.01
C PHE A 117 -1.86 6.51 14.22
N THR A 118 -1.55 6.74 12.94
CA THR A 118 -0.88 5.71 12.12
C THR A 118 0.54 5.43 12.60
N GLN A 119 1.24 6.43 13.12
CA GLN A 119 2.54 6.29 13.77
C GLN A 119 2.41 5.48 15.06
N ALA A 120 1.42 5.75 15.91
CA ALA A 120 1.20 4.99 17.13
C ALA A 120 0.93 3.50 16.85
N ILE A 121 0.09 3.19 15.85
CA ILE A 121 -0.15 1.81 15.40
C ILE A 121 1.15 1.16 14.93
N HIS A 122 1.96 1.88 14.15
CA HIS A 122 3.27 1.40 13.71
C HIS A 122 4.18 1.06 14.90
N THR A 123 4.30 1.98 15.87
CA THR A 123 5.13 1.78 17.06
C THR A 123 4.66 0.57 17.88
N GLN A 124 3.35 0.42 18.08
CA GLN A 124 2.78 -0.73 18.80
C GLN A 124 3.06 -2.06 18.10
N LEU A 125 3.03 -2.11 16.76
CA LEU A 125 3.37 -3.33 16.01
C LEU A 125 4.82 -3.79 16.22
N LEU A 126 5.71 -2.87 16.61
CA LEU A 126 7.13 -3.14 16.83
C LEU A 126 7.51 -3.20 18.32
N GLU A 127 6.57 -3.01 19.25
CA GLU A 127 6.85 -2.79 20.68
C GLU A 127 7.63 -3.94 21.35
N ASN A 128 7.53 -5.15 20.80
CA ASN A 128 8.16 -6.36 21.33
C ASN A 128 9.50 -6.69 20.65
N LEU A 129 10.02 -5.80 19.80
CA LEU A 129 11.32 -5.94 19.14
C LEU A 129 12.31 -4.94 19.74
N ASP A 130 13.53 -5.40 20.00
CA ASP A 130 14.64 -4.51 20.34
C ASP A 130 15.17 -3.77 19.09
N ASP A 131 15.96 -2.71 19.31
CA ASP A 131 16.52 -1.88 18.24
C ASP A 131 17.34 -2.68 17.23
N THR A 132 17.98 -3.76 17.67
CA THR A 132 18.79 -4.63 16.81
C THR A 132 17.89 -5.41 15.86
N SER A 133 16.80 -5.97 16.39
CA SER A 133 15.79 -6.71 15.62
C SER A 133 15.02 -5.79 14.67
N VAL A 134 14.68 -4.57 15.08
CA VAL A 134 14.05 -3.57 14.22
C VAL A 134 14.94 -3.21 13.04
N LYS A 135 16.24 -2.93 13.26
CA LYS A 135 17.20 -2.65 12.19
C LYS A 135 17.36 -3.85 11.24
N ALA A 136 17.44 -5.06 11.78
CA ALA A 136 17.54 -6.28 10.97
C ALA A 136 16.27 -6.50 10.12
N LEU A 137 15.09 -6.23 10.68
CA LEU A 137 13.82 -6.31 9.97
C LEU A 137 13.75 -5.29 8.83
N ASP A 138 14.06 -4.02 9.09
CA ASP A 138 14.04 -2.95 8.09
C ASP A 138 14.99 -3.24 6.91
N HIS A 139 16.21 -3.69 7.23
CA HIS A 139 17.16 -4.14 6.22
C HIS A 139 16.61 -5.33 5.40
N ALA A 140 16.07 -6.35 6.06
CA ALA A 140 15.52 -7.52 5.39
C ALA A 140 14.33 -7.15 4.48
N LEU A 141 13.43 -6.27 4.92
CA LEU A 141 12.31 -5.76 4.13
C LEU A 141 12.82 -5.03 2.88
N SER A 142 13.85 -4.19 3.02
CA SER A 142 14.45 -3.46 1.90
C SER A 142 15.04 -4.41 0.85
N VAL A 143 15.80 -5.43 1.29
CA VAL A 143 16.39 -6.44 0.40
C VAL A 143 15.31 -7.28 -0.30
N VAL A 144 14.28 -7.72 0.44
CA VAL A 144 13.17 -8.50 -0.11
C VAL A 144 12.36 -7.66 -1.10
N HIS A 145 12.12 -6.38 -0.82
CA HIS A 145 11.39 -5.49 -1.70
C HIS A 145 12.11 -5.31 -3.04
N ALA A 146 13.41 -4.99 -3.03
CA ALA A 146 14.20 -4.87 -4.25
C ALA A 146 14.19 -6.16 -5.08
N GLN A 147 14.25 -7.33 -4.42
CA GLN A 147 14.14 -8.62 -5.09
C GLN A 147 12.74 -8.86 -5.68
N ALA A 148 11.68 -8.47 -4.99
CA ALA A 148 10.31 -8.60 -5.47
C ALA A 148 10.07 -7.73 -6.70
N GLU A 149 10.55 -6.48 -6.72
CA GLU A 149 10.48 -5.62 -7.89
C GLU A 149 11.21 -6.21 -9.10
N ARG A 150 12.42 -6.75 -8.88
CA ARG A 150 13.20 -7.41 -9.94
C ARG A 150 12.45 -8.59 -10.52
N LEU A 151 11.94 -9.48 -9.67
CA LEU A 151 11.15 -10.64 -10.10
C LEU A 151 9.86 -10.24 -10.81
N ALA A 152 9.17 -9.18 -10.37
CA ALA A 152 7.96 -8.68 -11.02
C ALA A 152 8.23 -8.15 -12.44
N ARG A 153 9.38 -7.49 -12.66
CA ARG A 153 9.82 -7.02 -13.98
C ARG A 153 10.20 -8.18 -14.92
N GLU A 154 10.85 -9.20 -14.38
CA GLU A 154 11.33 -10.37 -15.14
C GLU A 154 10.23 -11.43 -15.39
N SER A 155 9.13 -11.37 -14.64
CA SER A 155 8.08 -12.37 -14.72
C SER A 155 7.39 -12.35 -16.08
N ALA A 156 7.54 -13.45 -16.83
CA ALA A 156 6.79 -13.71 -18.07
C ALA A 156 5.40 -14.32 -17.82
N LEU A 157 4.92 -14.33 -16.57
CA LEU A 157 3.62 -14.91 -16.26
C LEU A 157 2.50 -14.08 -16.92
N PRO A 158 1.48 -14.75 -17.50
CA PRO A 158 0.40 -14.07 -18.17
C PRO A 158 -0.30 -13.12 -17.20
N LYS A 159 -0.56 -11.89 -17.66
CA LYS A 159 -1.41 -10.95 -16.91
C LYS A 159 -2.75 -11.63 -16.63
N ALA A 160 -3.26 -11.48 -15.41
CA ALA A 160 -4.51 -12.11 -14.98
C ALA A 160 -5.63 -11.90 -16.01
N ASP A 161 -6.04 -12.97 -16.69
CA ASP A 161 -7.19 -12.92 -17.59
C ASP A 161 -8.46 -12.91 -16.74
N ARG A 162 -9.10 -11.74 -16.67
CA ARG A 162 -10.35 -11.54 -15.93
C ARG A 162 -11.49 -12.44 -16.44
N ARG A 163 -11.32 -13.12 -17.58
CA ARG A 163 -12.28 -14.08 -18.15
C ARG A 163 -12.20 -15.48 -17.52
N LEU A 164 -11.06 -15.88 -16.97
CA LEU A 164 -10.89 -17.22 -16.37
C LEU A 164 -11.72 -17.43 -15.09
N GLY A 165 -12.11 -16.35 -14.40
CA GLY A 165 -13.02 -16.39 -13.24
C GLY A 165 -14.52 -16.30 -13.59
N ARG A 166 -14.87 -16.10 -14.87
CA ARG A 166 -16.26 -16.07 -15.36
C ARG A 166 -16.54 -17.33 -16.18
N GLY A 167 -16.50 -18.50 -15.55
CA GLY A 167 -16.74 -19.78 -16.20
C GLY A 167 -17.72 -20.65 -15.44
N ARG A 168 -18.93 -20.79 -16.03
CA ARG A 168 -20.01 -21.77 -15.77
C ARG A 168 -20.93 -21.51 -14.57
N SER A 169 -22.01 -20.74 -14.83
CA SER A 169 -23.29 -21.06 -14.21
C SER A 169 -23.69 -22.49 -14.64
N PRO A 170 -24.13 -23.38 -13.74
CA PRO A 170 -24.66 -24.66 -14.14
C PRO A 170 -25.98 -24.42 -14.85
N THR A 171 -26.07 -24.77 -16.13
CA THR A 171 -27.34 -24.93 -16.81
C THR A 171 -27.99 -26.20 -16.27
N SER A 172 -29.15 -26.03 -15.65
CA SER A 172 -30.08 -27.09 -15.26
C SER A 172 -30.50 -27.97 -16.44
#